data_AF-A0A162YTN4-F1
#
_entry.id   AF-A0A162YTN4-F1
#
_cell.length_a   1.000
_cell.length_b   1.000
_cell.length_c   1.000
_cell.angle_alpha   90.00
_cell.angle_beta   90.00
_cell.angle_gamma   90.00
#
_symmetry.space_group_name_H-M   'P 1'
#
loop_
_entity.id
_entity.type
_entity.pdbx_description
1 polymer ?
#
loop_
_entity_poly.entity_id
_entity_poly.type
_entity_poly.pdbx_seq_one_letter_code
_entity_poly.pdbx_strand_id
1 'polypeptide(L)'
;MEPEDVVDENLGLLLKDIFLVYFELHTKNACHLTAIEASTLSSIVQYFKNIKARLASEFKLLLDTSQIIFVVLSALADWDVCLLRALFVEAEWITPEDDESKLMLVPFIEAHVNNLQMFSKGRPDFRREGKYMILHMHLAEEEDQVVYTLTCFKMQCAKELMAVSRRLASSDFLLVPFVLSSKSVCLPTTDEAMLTTIKRTITNLRNNYKARNGI
;
A
#
# COMPACT_ATOMS: atom_id res chain seq x y z
N MET A 1 -19.75 -5.17 12.43
CA MET A 1 -18.63 -5.75 13.20
C MET A 1 -18.11 -6.92 12.42
N GLU A 2 -17.14 -6.68 11.54
CA GLU A 2 -16.26 -7.77 11.14
C GLU A 2 -15.47 -8.19 12.39
N PRO A 3 -15.15 -9.50 12.56
CA PRO A 3 -14.30 -9.91 13.67
C PRO A 3 -13.03 -9.07 13.64
N GLU A 4 -12.59 -8.58 14.79
CA GLU A 4 -11.24 -8.05 14.89
C GLU A 4 -10.31 -9.10 14.28
N ASP A 5 -9.54 -8.75 13.25
CA ASP A 5 -8.64 -9.69 12.59
C ASP A 5 -7.54 -10.07 13.60
N VAL A 6 -7.84 -11.06 14.45
CA VAL A 6 -6.94 -11.52 15.50
C VAL A 6 -6.00 -12.57 14.93
N VAL A 7 -4.70 -12.36 15.16
CA VAL A 7 -3.63 -13.27 14.74
C VAL A 7 -3.42 -14.35 15.79
N ASP A 8 -3.47 -13.96 17.06
CA ASP A 8 -3.38 -14.85 18.21
C ASP A 8 -4.15 -14.24 19.39
N GLU A 9 -5.32 -14.82 19.70
CA GLU A 9 -6.20 -14.36 20.78
C GLU A 9 -5.54 -14.48 22.16
N ASN A 10 -4.68 -15.49 22.36
CA ASN A 10 -4.02 -15.71 23.65
C ASN A 10 -2.94 -14.66 23.93
N LEU A 11 -2.40 -14.06 22.87
CA LEU A 11 -1.37 -13.02 22.95
C LEU A 11 -1.94 -11.61 22.75
N GLY A 12 -3.25 -11.48 22.49
CA GLY A 12 -3.87 -10.20 22.14
C GLY A 12 -3.29 -9.57 20.86
N LEU A 13 -2.74 -10.39 19.96
CA LEU A 13 -2.05 -9.92 18.76
C LEU A 13 -3.06 -9.65 17.65
N LEU A 14 -3.19 -8.38 17.27
CA LEU A 14 -4.09 -7.93 16.22
C LEU A 14 -3.35 -7.78 14.89
N LEU A 15 -4.05 -8.03 13.78
CA LEU A 15 -3.51 -7.96 12.42
C LEU A 15 -2.91 -6.58 12.11
N LYS A 16 -3.60 -5.51 12.54
CA LYS A 16 -3.18 -4.13 12.32
C LYS A 16 -1.82 -3.79 12.97
N ASP A 17 -1.43 -4.53 14.02
CA ASP A 17 -0.25 -4.24 14.83
C ASP A 17 0.94 -5.15 14.51
N ILE A 18 0.76 -6.20 13.69
CA ILE A 18 1.78 -7.23 13.42
C ILE A 18 3.15 -6.64 13.08
N PHE A 19 3.20 -5.72 12.10
CA PHE A 19 4.47 -5.19 11.63
C PHE A 19 5.14 -4.30 12.67
N LEU A 20 4.35 -3.50 13.39
CA LEU A 20 4.86 -2.64 14.45
C LEU A 20 5.45 -3.47 15.59
N VAL A 21 4.70 -4.50 16.04
CA VAL A 21 5.16 -5.43 17.07
C VAL A 21 6.40 -6.20 16.61
N TYR A 22 6.41 -6.71 15.37
CA TYR A 22 7.56 -7.42 14.83
C TYR A 22 8.82 -6.55 14.82
N PHE A 23 8.72 -5.31 14.32
CA PHE A 23 9.85 -4.39 14.28
C PHE A 23 10.34 -4.01 15.67
N GLU A 24 9.42 -3.72 16.61
CA GLU A 24 9.80 -3.42 17.99
C GLU A 24 10.59 -4.58 18.61
N LEU A 25 10.10 -5.81 18.47
CA LEU A 25 10.73 -6.98 19.06
C LEU A 25 12.08 -7.30 18.40
N HIS A 26 12.24 -7.06 17.09
CA HIS A 26 13.52 -7.25 16.39
C HIS A 26 14.57 -6.17 16.70
N THR A 27 14.16 -5.00 17.20
CA THR A 27 15.13 -4.00 17.71
C THR A 27 15.71 -4.37 19.07
N LYS A 28 15.10 -5.33 19.79
CA LYS A 28 15.63 -5.86 21.05
C LYS A 28 16.66 -6.95 20.74
N ASN A 29 17.77 -6.94 21.47
CA ASN A 29 18.74 -8.04 21.39
C ASN A 29 18.05 -9.36 21.76
N ALA A 30 18.24 -10.41 20.96
CA ALA A 30 17.55 -11.70 21.12
C ALA A 30 17.70 -12.33 22.53
N CYS A 31 18.80 -12.05 23.24
CA CYS A 31 19.04 -12.51 24.61
C CYS A 31 18.20 -11.78 25.68
N HIS A 32 17.47 -10.74 25.32
CA HIS A 32 16.68 -9.90 26.23
C HIS A 32 15.17 -10.04 26.04
N LEU A 33 14.72 -10.91 25.12
CA LEU A 33 13.30 -11.18 24.93
C LEU A 33 12.76 -12.03 26.08
N THR A 34 11.63 -11.61 26.62
CA THR A 34 10.83 -12.42 27.54
C THR A 34 10.18 -13.61 26.81
N ALA A 35 9.73 -14.61 27.56
CA ALA A 35 9.06 -15.78 26.97
C ALA A 35 7.80 -15.40 26.17
N ILE A 36 7.07 -14.37 26.62
CA ILE A 36 5.88 -13.86 25.91
C ILE A 36 6.31 -13.21 24.60
N GLU A 37 7.31 -12.33 24.61
CA GLU A 37 7.78 -11.66 23.39
C GLU A 37 8.34 -12.65 22.35
N ALA A 38 9.08 -13.66 22.79
CA ALA A 38 9.54 -14.73 21.91
C ALA A 38 8.36 -15.52 21.31
N SER A 39 7.33 -15.80 22.11
CA SER A 39 6.10 -16.42 21.64
C SER A 39 5.37 -15.54 20.63
N THR A 40 5.29 -14.22 20.86
CA THR A 40 4.66 -13.25 19.94
C THR A 40 5.39 -13.21 18.60
N LEU A 41 6.73 -13.14 18.59
CA LEU A 41 7.51 -13.25 17.35
C LEU A 41 7.21 -14.54 16.60
N SER A 42 7.20 -15.67 17.31
CA SER A 42 6.88 -16.97 16.71
C SER A 42 5.46 -17.00 16.12
N SER A 43 4.46 -16.43 16.80
CA SER A 43 3.08 -16.35 16.29
C SER A 43 3.00 -15.47 15.03
N ILE A 44 3.74 -14.36 14.98
CA ILE A 44 3.84 -13.51 13.77
C ILE A 44 4.43 -14.29 12.59
N VAL A 45 5.59 -14.93 12.77
CA VAL A 45 6.23 -15.71 11.71
C VAL A 45 5.31 -16.85 11.24
N GLN A 46 4.67 -17.54 12.19
CA GLN A 46 3.74 -18.62 11.87
C GLN A 46 2.52 -18.13 11.10
N TYR A 47 2.00 -16.95 11.40
CA TYR A 47 0.91 -16.33 10.65
C TYR A 47 1.28 -16.14 9.16
N PHE A 48 2.48 -15.64 8.87
CA PHE A 48 2.95 -15.51 7.49
C PHE A 48 3.16 -16.86 6.80
N LYS A 49 3.64 -17.89 7.51
CA LYS A 49 3.71 -19.26 6.98
C LYS A 49 2.33 -19.80 6.62
N ASN A 50 1.32 -19.52 7.45
CA ASN A 50 -0.06 -19.94 7.19
C ASN A 50 -0.64 -19.23 5.96
N ILE A 51 -0.39 -17.92 5.78
CA ILE A 51 -0.80 -17.20 4.56
C ILE A 51 -0.12 -17.82 3.33
N LYS A 52 1.19 -18.09 3.39
CA LYS A 52 1.95 -18.72 2.30
C LYS A 52 1.29 -20.03 1.87
N ALA A 53 1.03 -20.92 2.83
CA ALA A 53 0.43 -22.22 2.60
C ALA A 53 -0.98 -22.10 2.01
N ARG A 54 -1.80 -21.18 2.53
CA ARG A 54 -3.14 -20.91 2.02
C ARG A 54 -3.09 -20.47 0.55
N LEU A 55 -2.29 -19.46 0.22
CA LEU A 55 -2.17 -18.97 -1.15
C LEU A 55 -1.64 -20.04 -2.12
N ALA A 56 -0.64 -20.81 -1.71
CA ALA A 56 -0.11 -21.91 -2.51
C ALA A 56 -1.19 -22.97 -2.79
N SER A 57 -2.01 -23.29 -1.79
CA SER A 57 -3.08 -24.28 -1.93
C SER A 57 -4.27 -23.79 -2.79
N GLU A 58 -4.71 -22.55 -2.57
CA GLU A 58 -5.89 -21.98 -3.21
C GLU A 58 -5.65 -21.66 -4.69
N PHE A 59 -4.48 -21.11 -4.99
CA PHE A 59 -4.15 -20.63 -6.34
C PHE A 59 -3.17 -21.54 -7.09
N LYS A 60 -2.76 -22.67 -6.48
CA LYS A 60 -1.77 -23.62 -7.03
C LYS A 60 -0.48 -22.94 -7.49
N LEU A 61 -0.01 -21.98 -6.69
CA LEU A 61 1.14 -21.14 -7.03
C LEU A 61 2.47 -21.84 -6.69
N LEU A 62 3.45 -21.71 -7.59
CA LEU A 62 4.85 -22.05 -7.35
C LEU A 62 5.57 -20.78 -6.86
N LEU A 63 5.55 -20.57 -5.54
CA LEU A 63 6.13 -19.37 -4.93
C LEU A 63 7.66 -19.28 -5.12
N ASP A 64 8.33 -20.43 -5.21
CA ASP A 64 9.79 -20.53 -5.39
C ASP A 64 10.25 -19.87 -6.71
N THR A 65 9.41 -19.85 -7.74
CA THR A 65 9.69 -19.20 -9.03
C THR A 65 9.00 -17.85 -9.20
N SER A 66 8.16 -17.44 -8.24
CA SER A 66 7.35 -16.23 -8.35
C SER A 66 8.11 -15.00 -7.86
N GLN A 67 7.83 -13.84 -8.47
CA GLN A 67 8.13 -12.56 -7.84
C GLN A 67 7.01 -12.20 -6.88
N ILE A 68 7.38 -11.72 -5.69
CA ILE A 68 6.45 -11.30 -4.65
C ILE A 68 6.38 -9.77 -4.69
N ILE A 69 5.20 -9.23 -4.95
CA ILE A 69 4.93 -7.80 -4.85
C ILE A 69 4.21 -7.56 -3.55
N PHE A 70 4.88 -6.86 -2.64
CA PHE A 70 4.28 -6.46 -1.38
C PHE A 70 3.87 -4.99 -1.46
N VAL A 71 2.58 -4.73 -1.27
CA VAL A 71 1.99 -3.40 -1.43
C VAL A 71 2.00 -2.68 -0.09
N VAL A 72 2.75 -1.58 0.00
CA VAL A 72 2.96 -0.83 1.25
C VAL A 72 2.09 0.43 1.25
N LEU A 73 1.34 0.69 2.32
CA LEU A 73 0.65 1.98 2.46
C LEU A 73 1.68 3.12 2.54
N SER A 74 1.49 4.16 1.72
CA SER A 74 2.40 5.31 1.59
C SER A 74 2.73 6.04 2.90
N ALA A 75 1.91 5.91 3.95
CA ALA A 75 2.16 6.51 5.26
C ALA A 75 3.22 5.75 6.09
N LEU A 76 3.67 4.59 5.64
CA LEU A 76 4.63 3.72 6.32
C LEU A 76 6.03 3.86 5.72
N ALA A 77 6.38 5.07 5.26
CA ALA A 77 7.66 5.41 4.60
C ALA A 77 8.92 5.15 5.45
N ASP A 78 8.75 4.64 6.68
CA ASP A 78 9.80 4.35 7.64
C ASP A 78 9.87 2.88 8.05
N TRP A 79 9.16 1.99 7.35
CA TRP A 79 9.35 0.56 7.55
C TRP A 79 10.78 0.20 7.18
N ASP A 80 11.46 -0.47 8.11
CA ASP A 80 12.79 -1.00 7.87
C ASP A 80 12.65 -2.14 6.86
N VAL A 81 13.01 -1.85 5.61
CA VAL A 81 12.99 -2.79 4.49
C VAL A 81 13.82 -4.04 4.81
N CYS A 82 14.89 -3.90 5.61
CA CYS A 82 15.70 -5.03 6.02
C CYS A 82 14.95 -5.92 7.00
N LEU A 83 14.24 -5.35 7.99
CA LEU A 83 13.42 -6.12 8.91
C LEU A 83 12.22 -6.77 8.21
N LEU A 84 11.60 -6.07 7.26
CA LEU A 84 10.54 -6.66 6.45
C LEU A 84 11.11 -7.85 5.66
N ARG A 85 12.25 -7.68 4.98
CA ARG A 85 12.91 -8.79 4.26
C ARG A 85 13.24 -9.95 5.21
N ALA A 86 13.73 -9.68 6.42
CA ALA A 86 14.01 -10.69 7.44
C ALA A 86 12.76 -11.51 7.78
N LEU A 87 11.61 -10.86 7.98
CA LEU A 87 10.34 -11.56 8.21
C LEU A 87 9.99 -12.51 7.06
N PHE A 88 10.13 -12.06 5.81
CA PHE A 88 9.85 -12.90 4.65
C PHE A 88 10.85 -14.05 4.50
N VAL A 89 12.10 -13.89 4.95
CA VAL A 89 13.09 -14.98 5.04
C VAL A 89 12.71 -15.97 6.14
N GLU A 90 12.39 -15.50 7.35
CA GLU A 90 12.02 -16.33 8.51
C GLU A 90 10.73 -17.12 8.27
N ALA A 91 9.77 -16.50 7.57
CA ALA A 91 8.54 -17.13 7.13
C ALA A 91 8.70 -17.94 5.84
N GLU A 92 9.93 -18.09 5.33
CA GLU A 92 10.31 -18.90 4.16
C GLU A 92 9.62 -18.48 2.85
N TRP A 93 9.17 -17.24 2.73
CA TRP A 93 8.63 -16.72 1.47
C TRP A 93 9.72 -16.47 0.42
N ILE A 94 10.91 -16.10 0.91
CA ILE A 94 12.13 -15.91 0.12
C ILE A 94 13.31 -16.56 0.86
N THR A 95 14.41 -16.75 0.14
CA THR A 95 15.67 -17.28 0.67
C THR A 95 16.70 -16.16 0.85
N PRO A 96 17.72 -16.33 1.71
CA PRO A 96 18.81 -15.37 1.84
C PRO A 96 19.57 -15.12 0.53
N GLU A 97 19.59 -16.09 -0.37
CA GLU A 97 20.26 -16.05 -1.66
C GLU A 97 19.42 -15.37 -2.77
N ASP A 98 18.13 -15.15 -2.52
CA ASP A 98 17.25 -14.52 -3.49
C ASP A 98 17.63 -13.05 -3.73
N ASP A 99 17.59 -12.64 -4.99
CA ASP A 99 17.85 -11.27 -5.43
C ASP A 99 16.83 -10.26 -4.85
N GLU A 100 17.19 -8.97 -4.79
CA GLU A 100 16.26 -7.92 -4.34
C GLU A 100 14.95 -7.93 -5.14
N SER A 101 15.00 -8.25 -6.43
CA SER A 101 13.81 -8.35 -7.30
C SER A 101 12.85 -9.49 -6.97
N LYS A 102 13.23 -10.44 -6.10
CA LYS A 102 12.34 -11.51 -5.63
C LYS A 102 11.20 -10.95 -4.78
N LEU A 103 11.48 -9.94 -3.95
CA LEU A 103 10.51 -9.24 -3.10
C LEU A 103 10.56 -7.74 -3.41
N MET A 104 9.57 -7.27 -4.16
CA MET A 104 9.43 -5.86 -4.52
C MET A 104 8.42 -5.17 -3.63
N LEU A 105 8.82 -4.04 -3.06
CA LEU A 105 7.93 -3.16 -2.29
C LEU A 105 7.38 -2.09 -3.22
N VAL A 106 6.05 -2.02 -3.33
CA VAL A 106 5.39 -1.03 -4.19
C VAL A 106 4.44 -0.18 -3.34
N PRO A 107 4.51 1.15 -3.42
CA PRO A 107 3.55 2.02 -2.75
C PRO A 107 2.12 1.70 -3.19
N PHE A 108 1.19 1.71 -2.25
CA PHE A 108 -0.22 1.36 -2.48
C PHE A 108 -0.84 2.16 -3.63
N ILE A 109 -0.58 3.47 -3.68
CA ILE A 109 -1.08 4.34 -4.74
C ILE A 109 -0.54 3.89 -6.11
N GLU A 110 0.74 3.57 -6.20
CA GLU A 110 1.36 3.11 -7.44
C GLU A 110 0.81 1.76 -7.88
N ALA A 111 0.73 0.78 -6.97
CA ALA A 111 0.16 -0.53 -7.24
C ALA A 111 -1.30 -0.42 -7.72
N HIS A 112 -2.08 0.45 -7.07
CA HIS A 112 -3.48 0.66 -7.40
C HIS A 112 -3.67 1.34 -8.77
N VAL A 113 -2.84 2.36 -9.08
CA VAL A 113 -2.82 3.02 -10.41
C VAL A 113 -2.46 2.01 -11.50
N ASN A 114 -1.40 1.23 -11.30
CA ASN A 114 -0.96 0.22 -12.27
C ASN A 114 -2.04 -0.84 -12.52
N ASN A 115 -2.70 -1.31 -11.46
CA ASN A 115 -3.81 -2.25 -11.57
C ASN A 115 -4.95 -1.69 -12.45
N LEU A 116 -5.37 -0.43 -12.21
CA LEU A 116 -6.40 0.23 -13.03
C LEU A 116 -5.98 0.40 -14.49
N GLN A 117 -4.70 0.71 -14.75
CA GLN A 117 -4.17 0.79 -16.11
C GLN A 117 -4.19 -0.57 -16.81
N MET A 118 -3.91 -1.67 -16.10
CA MET A 118 -3.97 -3.03 -16.64
C MET A 118 -5.40 -3.42 -17.04
N PHE A 119 -6.42 -3.04 -16.27
CA PHE A 119 -7.82 -3.23 -16.67
C PHE A 119 -8.24 -2.42 -17.91
N SER A 120 -7.43 -1.44 -18.32
CA SER A 120 -7.66 -0.69 -19.56
C SER A 120 -7.03 -1.35 -20.80
N LYS A 121 -6.28 -2.45 -20.65
CA LYS A 121 -5.66 -3.19 -21.75
C LYS A 121 -6.74 -3.80 -22.66
N GLY A 122 -6.86 -3.22 -23.84
CA GLY A 122 -7.97 -3.37 -24.78
C GLY A 122 -8.39 -2.04 -25.40
N ARG A 123 -8.00 -0.92 -24.79
CA ARG A 123 -8.11 0.42 -25.39
C ARG A 123 -6.71 0.96 -25.71
N PRO A 124 -6.54 1.70 -26.82
CA PRO A 124 -5.24 2.16 -27.28
C PRO A 124 -4.50 2.95 -26.20
N ASP A 125 -3.16 2.95 -26.30
CA ASP A 125 -2.26 3.83 -25.57
C ASP A 125 -2.87 5.22 -25.37
N PHE A 126 -2.68 5.77 -24.17
CA PHE A 126 -3.15 7.07 -23.67
C PHE A 126 -2.63 8.27 -24.49
N ARG A 127 -2.82 8.29 -25.81
CA ARG A 127 -2.22 9.28 -26.72
C ARG A 127 -3.20 10.21 -27.42
N ARG A 128 -4.53 10.11 -27.21
CA ARG A 128 -5.45 11.08 -27.85
C ARG A 128 -6.83 11.34 -27.23
N GLU A 129 -7.22 10.61 -26.20
CA GLU A 129 -8.41 10.91 -25.41
C GLU A 129 -7.94 11.16 -23.99
N GLY A 130 -8.14 12.37 -23.46
CA GLY A 130 -7.76 12.71 -22.10
C GLY A 130 -8.51 11.82 -21.13
N LYS A 131 -7.89 10.70 -20.75
CA LYS A 131 -8.28 9.89 -19.61
C LYS A 131 -7.54 10.47 -18.43
N TYR A 132 -8.30 10.88 -17.44
CA TYR A 132 -7.83 11.54 -16.24
C TYR A 132 -8.10 10.63 -15.04
N MET A 133 -7.27 10.77 -14.02
CA MET A 133 -7.46 10.09 -12.74
C MET A 133 -7.61 11.17 -11.68
N ILE A 134 -8.67 11.08 -10.87
CA ILE A 134 -8.86 11.91 -9.68
C ILE A 134 -8.80 10.99 -8.47
N LEU A 135 -7.88 11.29 -7.56
CA LEU A 135 -7.88 10.74 -6.21
C LEU A 135 -8.65 11.72 -5.32
N HIS A 136 -9.68 11.21 -4.66
CA HIS A 136 -10.45 11.93 -3.65
C HIS A 136 -10.32 11.21 -2.30
N MET A 137 -10.13 11.99 -1.24
CA MET A 137 -9.99 11.50 0.12
C MET A 137 -11.08 12.15 0.97
N HIS A 138 -11.79 11.34 1.76
CA HIS A 138 -12.74 11.84 2.74
C HIS A 138 -12.65 10.99 4.01
N LEU A 139 -12.93 11.62 5.16
CA LEU A 139 -13.10 10.89 6.40
C LEU A 139 -14.33 9.99 6.28
N ALA A 140 -14.21 8.76 6.76
CA ALA A 140 -15.34 7.86 6.90
C ALA A 140 -16.29 8.36 8.00
N GLU A 141 -17.48 7.77 8.09
CA GLU A 141 -18.41 8.07 9.20
C GLU A 141 -17.81 7.70 10.57
N GLU A 142 -16.86 6.77 10.60
CA GLU A 142 -15.99 6.49 11.75
C GLU A 142 -14.77 7.43 11.70
N GLU A 143 -14.63 8.31 12.71
CA GLU A 143 -13.66 9.43 12.74
C GLU A 143 -12.17 9.01 12.60
N ASP A 144 -11.86 7.71 12.70
CA ASP A 144 -10.51 7.15 12.63
C ASP A 144 -10.19 6.46 11.29
N GLN A 145 -10.99 6.69 10.25
CA GLN A 145 -10.73 6.11 8.92
C GLN A 145 -10.84 7.15 7.79
N VAL A 146 -9.99 7.01 6.78
CA VAL A 146 -10.00 7.79 5.54
C VAL A 146 -10.31 6.86 4.38
N VAL A 147 -11.34 7.21 3.61
CA VAL A 147 -11.69 6.54 2.36
C VAL A 147 -10.97 7.24 1.21
N TYR A 148 -10.08 6.48 0.58
CA TYR A 148 -9.38 6.88 -0.64
C TYR A 148 -10.15 6.33 -1.84
N THR A 149 -10.72 7.22 -2.64
CA THR A 149 -11.43 6.88 -3.88
C THR A 149 -10.62 7.36 -5.08
N LEU A 150 -10.21 6.43 -5.94
CA LEU A 150 -9.58 6.73 -7.21
C LEU A 150 -10.58 6.52 -8.34
N THR A 151 -10.91 7.62 -9.02
CA THR A 151 -11.83 7.64 -10.15
C THR A 151 -11.07 7.88 -11.45
N CYS A 152 -11.14 6.93 -12.36
CA CYS A 152 -10.67 7.08 -13.73
C CYS A 152 -11.84 7.53 -14.60
N PHE A 153 -11.67 8.62 -15.34
CA PHE A 153 -12.70 9.14 -16.24
C PHE A 153 -12.09 9.57 -17.57
N LYS A 154 -12.91 9.54 -18.61
CA LYS A 154 -12.58 9.97 -19.95
C LYS A 154 -13.37 11.25 -20.25
N MET A 155 -12.67 12.28 -20.71
CA MET A 155 -13.34 13.44 -21.30
C MET A 155 -13.58 13.15 -22.79
N GLN A 156 -14.78 13.45 -23.29
CA GLN A 156 -15.04 13.37 -24.74
C GLN A 156 -14.23 14.44 -25.48
N CYS A 157 -13.60 14.06 -26.59
CA CYS A 157 -12.83 15.01 -27.38
C CYS A 157 -13.78 15.88 -28.22
N ALA A 158 -13.63 17.21 -28.13
CA ALA A 158 -14.39 18.16 -28.94
C ALA A 158 -14.30 17.88 -30.46
N LYS A 159 -13.21 17.26 -30.93
CA LYS A 159 -13.02 16.91 -32.36
C LYS A 159 -13.96 15.80 -32.84
N GLU A 160 -14.17 14.76 -32.04
CA GLU A 160 -15.10 13.66 -32.37
C GLU A 160 -16.54 14.16 -32.32
N LEU A 161 -16.83 15.04 -31.37
CA LEU A 161 -18.14 15.66 -31.25
C LEU A 161 -18.43 16.67 -32.36
N MET A 162 -17.44 17.40 -32.84
CA MET A 162 -17.58 18.25 -34.04
C MET A 162 -17.89 17.44 -35.29
N ALA A 163 -17.38 16.21 -35.40
CA ALA A 163 -17.67 15.32 -36.53
C ALA A 163 -19.13 14.84 -36.52
N VAL A 164 -19.75 14.73 -35.35
CA VAL A 164 -21.17 14.34 -35.18
C VAL A 164 -22.09 15.56 -35.21
N SER A 165 -21.70 16.68 -34.57
CA SER A 165 -22.46 17.94 -34.56
C SER A 165 -21.61 19.12 -34.09
N ARG A 166 -21.44 20.10 -34.98
CA ARG A 166 -20.73 21.36 -34.68
C ARG A 166 -21.42 22.20 -33.59
N ARG A 167 -22.74 22.03 -33.40
CA ARG A 167 -23.54 22.76 -32.40
C ARG A 167 -23.45 22.14 -31.00
N LEU A 168 -23.28 20.82 -30.92
CA LEU A 168 -23.00 20.13 -29.64
C LEU A 168 -21.56 20.40 -29.19
N ALA A 169 -20.61 20.40 -30.14
CA ALA A 169 -19.20 20.74 -29.95
C ALA A 169 -18.93 22.11 -29.31
N SER A 170 -19.81 23.08 -29.56
CA SER A 170 -19.70 24.45 -29.05
C SER A 170 -20.50 24.69 -27.77
N SER A 171 -21.10 23.65 -27.17
CA SER A 171 -21.86 23.78 -25.93
C SER A 171 -21.00 23.39 -24.72
N ASP A 172 -21.13 24.14 -23.62
CA ASP A 172 -20.41 23.89 -22.35
C ASP A 172 -20.77 22.53 -21.70
N PHE A 173 -21.75 21.80 -22.25
CA PHE A 173 -22.15 20.45 -21.83
C PHE A 173 -21.09 19.37 -22.14
N LEU A 174 -20.02 19.68 -22.88
CA LEU A 174 -19.02 18.69 -23.29
C LEU A 174 -17.90 18.42 -22.29
N LEU A 175 -17.97 19.04 -21.12
CA LEU A 175 -17.05 18.77 -20.03
C LEU A 175 -17.53 17.69 -19.07
N VAL A 176 -18.56 16.90 -19.42
CA VAL A 176 -19.05 15.83 -18.56
C VAL A 176 -18.06 14.66 -18.58
N PRO A 177 -17.36 14.37 -17.47
CA PRO A 177 -16.43 13.25 -17.42
C PRO A 177 -17.19 11.93 -17.46
N PHE A 178 -16.83 11.06 -18.39
CA PHE A 178 -17.35 9.70 -18.42
C PHE A 178 -16.52 8.81 -17.49
N VAL A 179 -17.07 8.43 -16.34
CA VAL A 179 -16.40 7.54 -15.39
C VAL A 179 -16.19 6.17 -16.03
N LEU A 180 -14.92 5.76 -16.15
CA LEU A 180 -14.53 4.44 -16.64
C LEU A 180 -14.49 3.42 -15.51
N SER A 181 -13.95 3.81 -14.36
CA SER A 181 -13.87 2.99 -13.17
C SER A 181 -13.72 3.87 -11.93
N SER A 182 -14.27 3.41 -10.82
CA SER A 182 -14.07 4.00 -9.51
C SER A 182 -13.79 2.88 -8.53
N LYS A 183 -12.71 3.02 -7.76
CA LYS A 183 -12.32 2.06 -6.72
C LYS A 183 -12.02 2.83 -5.45
N SER A 184 -12.48 2.28 -4.33
CA SER A 184 -12.30 2.87 -3.02
C SER A 184 -11.67 1.87 -2.09
N VAL A 185 -10.80 2.37 -1.21
CA VAL A 185 -10.27 1.62 -0.06
C VAL A 185 -10.49 2.45 1.19
N CYS A 186 -10.93 1.81 2.27
CA CYS A 186 -10.98 2.42 3.58
C CYS A 186 -9.72 2.06 4.34
N LEU A 187 -8.99 3.07 4.84
CA LEU A 187 -7.74 2.89 5.57
C LEU A 187 -7.83 3.68 6.88
N PRO A 188 -7.17 3.26 7.97
CA PRO A 188 -7.08 4.06 9.18
C PRO A 188 -6.56 5.48 8.90
N THR A 189 -6.99 6.47 9.69
CA THR A 189 -6.53 7.85 9.58
C THR A 189 -5.01 7.88 9.65
N THR A 190 -4.40 8.42 8.58
CA THR A 190 -2.94 8.55 8.47
C THR A 190 -2.37 9.59 9.43
N ASP A 191 -3.20 10.26 10.22
CA ASP A 191 -2.81 11.44 10.99
C ASP A 191 -1.68 11.15 11.98
N GLU A 192 -1.70 10.06 12.73
CA GLU A 192 -0.58 9.75 13.64
C GLU A 192 0.71 9.38 12.90
N ALA A 193 0.62 8.50 11.90
CA ALA A 193 1.79 8.04 11.15
C ALA A 193 2.42 9.18 10.32
N MET A 194 1.59 9.94 9.62
CA MET A 194 2.00 11.05 8.76
C MET A 194 2.49 12.24 9.59
N LEU A 195 1.83 12.58 10.71
CA LEU A 195 2.33 13.59 11.65
C LEU A 195 3.68 13.16 12.24
N THR A 196 3.86 11.88 12.56
CA THR A 196 5.12 11.33 13.09
C THR A 196 6.24 11.39 12.04
N THR A 197 5.96 11.01 10.79
CA THR A 197 6.93 11.09 9.69
C THR A 197 7.26 12.55 9.33
N ILE A 198 6.27 13.45 9.33
CA ILE A 198 6.48 14.90 9.11
C ILE A 198 7.32 15.50 10.24
N LYS A 199 6.97 15.26 11.51
CA LYS A 199 7.73 15.75 12.68
C LYS A 199 9.17 15.27 12.65
N ARG A 200 9.39 14.01 12.31
CA ARG A 200 10.73 13.41 12.20
C ARG A 200 11.52 14.00 11.04
N THR A 201 10.90 14.17 9.87
CA THR A 201 11.53 14.81 8.70
C THR A 201 11.97 16.23 9.02
N ILE A 202 11.11 17.02 9.68
CA ILE A 202 11.43 18.38 10.15
C ILE A 202 12.60 18.34 11.15
N THR A 203 12.60 17.37 12.06
CA THR A 203 13.67 17.21 13.07
C THR A 203 15.01 16.86 12.41
N ASN A 204 15.01 15.94 11.45
CA ASN A 204 16.20 15.55 10.69
C ASN A 204 16.74 16.70 9.85
N LEU A 205 15.87 17.46 9.16
CA LEU A 205 16.25 18.67 8.44
C LEU A 205 16.86 19.72 9.36
N ARG A 206 16.29 19.90 10.56
CA ARG A 206 16.80 20.85 11.56
C ARG A 206 18.17 20.43 12.11
N ASN A 207 18.35 19.15 12.41
CA ASN A 207 19.63 18.61 12.88
C ASN A 207 20.71 18.71 11.79
N ASN A 208 20.36 18.40 10.54
CA ASN A 208 21.26 18.54 9.40
C ASN A 208 21.64 20.01 9.13
N TYR A 209 20.71 20.95 9.32
CA TYR A 209 20.98 22.37 9.23
C TYR A 209 21.94 22.85 10.32
N LYS A 210 21.73 22.42 11.57
CA LYS A 210 22.63 22.72 12.70
C LYS A 210 24.04 22.16 12.47
N ALA A 211 24.13 20.89 12.05
CA ALA A 211 25.40 20.24 11.76
C ALA A 211 26.19 20.91 10.63
N ARG A 212 25.49 21.47 9.62
CA ARG A 212 26.13 22.19 8.50
C ARG A 212 26.52 23.63 8.84
N ASN A 213 25.81 24.29 9.74
CA ASN A 213 26.00 25.72 10.04
C ASN A 213 26.64 26.00 11.40
N GLY A 214 27.07 24.97 12.13
CA GLY A 214 27.87 25.11 13.35
C GLY A 214 27.16 25.85 14.49
N ILE A 215 25.86 25.56 14.70
CA ILE A 215 25.09 26.00 15.88
C ILE A 215 24.74 24.79 16.74
#